data_AF-A0A7C4UDJ2-F1
#
_entry.id   AF-A0A7C4UDJ2-F1
#
_cell.length_a   1.000
_cell.length_b   1.000
_cell.length_c   1.000
_cell.angle_alpha   90.00
_cell.angle_beta   90.00
_cell.angle_gamma   90.00
#
_symmetry.space_group_name_H-M   'P 1'
#
loop_
_entity.id
_entity.type
_entity.pdbx_description
1 polymer ?
#
loop_
_entity_poly.entity_id
_entity_poly.type
_entity_poly.pdbx_seq_one_letter_code
_entity_poly.pdbx_strand_id
1 'polypeptide(L)'
;MKKPLVIAHRGTSARAPENTMSAFRKAVEISSNGIELDVHMSKDNHIVVIHDDKVDRTSSGKGLVRNMELKDLKKLDFGSWFSQEFKGESIPTLDEVME
;
A
#
# COMPACT_ATOMS: atom_id res chain seq x y z
N MET A 1 2.41 34.08 6.54
CA MET A 1 3.20 32.83 6.68
C MET A 1 2.64 31.78 5.74
N LYS A 2 3.48 30.99 5.05
CA LYS A 2 3.00 29.82 4.30
C LYS A 2 2.56 28.74 5.29
N LYS A 3 1.43 28.08 5.03
CA LYS A 3 0.98 26.93 5.82
C LYS A 3 1.94 25.74 5.58
N PRO A 4 2.19 24.89 6.59
CA PRO A 4 2.96 23.66 6.38
C PRO A 4 2.21 22.73 5.42
N LEU A 5 2.97 21.93 4.67
CA LEU A 5 2.42 20.85 3.86
C LEU A 5 2.12 19.64 4.77
N VAL A 6 0.97 19.01 4.55
CA VAL A 6 0.56 17.77 5.20
C VAL A 6 0.67 16.64 4.19
N ILE A 7 1.56 15.68 4.46
CA ILE A 7 1.80 14.51 3.62
C ILE A 7 1.26 13.29 4.35
N ALA A 8 0.38 12.53 3.70
CA ALA A 8 -0.25 11.33 4.27
C ALA A 8 0.73 10.15 4.22
N HIS A 9 1.30 9.81 5.38
CA HIS A 9 2.28 8.72 5.53
C HIS A 9 1.63 7.34 5.29
N ARG A 10 2.05 6.69 4.19
CA ARG A 10 1.48 5.45 3.65
C ARG A 10 0.00 5.58 3.31
N GLY A 11 -0.42 6.76 2.86
CA GLY A 11 -1.82 7.18 2.76
C GLY A 11 -2.42 7.56 4.11
N THR A 12 -3.74 7.57 4.24
CA THR A 12 -4.40 7.77 5.54
C THR A 12 -4.38 6.47 6.36
N SER A 13 -3.18 5.99 6.68
CA SER A 13 -2.90 4.69 7.32
C SER A 13 -3.54 4.49 8.69
N ALA A 14 -3.95 5.58 9.36
CA ALA A 14 -4.74 5.51 10.59
C ALA A 14 -6.21 5.10 10.35
N ARG A 15 -6.70 5.10 9.10
CA ARG A 15 -8.13 4.88 8.75
C ARG A 15 -8.35 3.88 7.61
N ALA A 16 -7.29 3.34 7.04
CA ALA A 16 -7.28 2.34 5.97
C ALA A 16 -5.94 1.59 6.01
N PRO A 17 -5.88 0.36 5.47
CA PRO A 17 -4.64 -0.42 5.43
C PRO A 17 -3.53 0.36 4.72
N GLU A 18 -2.39 0.51 5.38
CA GLU A 18 -1.25 1.27 4.87
C GLU A 18 -0.82 0.80 3.47
N ASN A 19 -0.33 1.72 2.64
CA ASN A 19 0.21 1.41 1.30
C ASN A 19 -0.79 0.70 0.35
N THR A 20 -2.08 0.98 0.49
CA THR A 20 -3.14 0.48 -0.43
C THR A 20 -3.85 1.62 -1.15
N MET A 21 -4.53 1.31 -2.26
CA MET A 21 -5.37 2.29 -2.97
C MET A 21 -6.48 2.85 -2.09
N SER A 22 -7.02 2.05 -1.16
CA SER A 22 -7.97 2.55 -0.14
C SER A 22 -7.37 3.64 0.75
N ALA A 23 -6.14 3.48 1.25
CA ALA A 23 -5.50 4.51 2.06
C ALA A 23 -5.17 5.77 1.25
N PHE A 24 -4.81 5.62 -0.03
CA PHE A 24 -4.52 6.73 -0.92
C PHE A 24 -5.78 7.52 -1.30
N ARG A 25 -6.88 6.83 -1.64
CA ARG A 25 -8.18 7.48 -1.89
C ARG A 25 -8.64 8.29 -0.67
N LYS A 26 -8.54 7.72 0.54
CA LYS A 26 -8.85 8.46 1.77
C LYS A 26 -7.95 9.67 1.99
N ALA A 27 -6.67 9.62 1.59
CA ALA A 27 -5.76 10.76 1.69
C ALA A 27 -6.18 11.92 0.76
N VAL A 28 -6.68 11.59 -0.43
CA VAL A 28 -7.27 12.54 -1.37
C VAL A 28 -8.58 13.12 -0.82
N GLU A 29 -9.47 12.29 -0.28
CA GLU A 29 -10.75 12.71 0.30
C GLU A 29 -10.57 13.75 1.42
N ILE A 30 -9.55 13.58 2.26
CA ILE A 30 -9.24 14.54 3.34
C ILE A 30 -8.36 15.72 2.88
N SER A 31 -8.11 15.83 1.57
CA SER A 31 -7.34 16.92 0.95
C SER A 31 -5.92 17.07 1.50
N SER A 32 -5.23 15.95 1.70
CA SER A 32 -3.79 15.95 2.01
C SER A 32 -3.01 16.63 0.88
N ASN A 33 -1.91 17.33 1.19
CA ASN A 33 -1.09 17.99 0.17
C ASN A 33 -0.24 17.01 -0.65
N GLY A 34 -0.02 15.82 -0.11
CA GLY A 34 0.68 14.73 -0.79
C GLY A 34 0.43 13.41 -0.08
N ILE A 35 0.90 12.35 -0.72
CA ILE A 35 0.89 10.98 -0.22
C ILE A 35 2.34 10.53 -0.20
N GLU A 36 2.75 9.94 0.91
CA GLU A 36 3.98 9.18 0.99
C GLU A 36 3.64 7.70 0.90
N LEU A 37 4.55 6.93 0.30
CA LEU A 37 4.43 5.50 0.10
C LEU A 37 5.82 4.85 0.11
N ASP A 38 5.84 3.55 0.37
CA ASP A 38 7.05 2.74 0.38
C ASP A 38 7.07 1.78 -0.81
N VAL A 39 8.26 1.43 -1.33
CA VAL A 39 8.38 0.52 -2.48
C VAL A 39 9.40 -0.58 -2.25
N HIS A 40 9.08 -1.76 -2.81
CA HIS A 40 10.00 -2.87 -3.02
C HIS A 40 9.86 -3.43 -4.44
N MET A 41 10.81 -4.26 -4.86
CA MET A 41 10.76 -4.92 -6.17
C MET A 41 10.35 -6.40 -5.99
N SER A 42 9.40 -6.86 -6.81
CA SER A 42 9.01 -8.27 -6.91
C SER A 42 10.08 -9.11 -7.61
N LYS A 43 9.92 -10.43 -7.59
CA LYS A 43 10.82 -11.39 -8.29
C LYS A 43 10.88 -11.15 -9.80
N ASP A 44 9.78 -10.72 -10.39
CA ASP A 44 9.59 -10.44 -11.81
C ASP A 44 9.72 -8.95 -12.16
N ASN A 45 10.45 -8.18 -11.35
CA ASN A 45 10.85 -6.78 -11.58
C ASN A 45 9.72 -5.75 -11.61
N HIS A 46 8.57 -6.04 -10.98
CA HIS A 46 7.55 -5.03 -10.75
C HIS A 46 7.83 -4.26 -9.45
N ILE A 47 7.71 -2.93 -9.51
CA ILE A 47 7.78 -2.09 -8.31
C ILE A 47 6.42 -2.14 -7.62
N VAL A 48 6.38 -2.70 -6.41
CA VAL A 48 5.17 -2.86 -5.61
C VAL A 48 5.22 -1.97 -4.36
N VAL A 49 4.05 -1.55 -3.90
CA VAL A 49 3.91 -0.55 -2.84
C VAL A 49 3.68 -1.24 -1.50
N ILE A 50 4.72 -1.31 -0.68
CA ILE A 50 4.76 -2.01 0.61
C ILE A 50 5.97 -1.53 1.42
N HIS A 51 5.85 -1.48 2.74
CA HIS A 51 6.94 -1.04 3.63
C HIS A 51 7.92 -2.17 3.97
N ASP A 52 7.40 -3.28 4.51
CA ASP A 52 8.20 -4.38 5.01
C ASP A 52 8.81 -5.17 3.83
N ASP A 53 9.99 -5.76 4.02
CA ASP A 53 10.60 -6.65 3.02
C ASP A 53 9.82 -7.98 2.86
N LYS A 54 8.93 -8.27 3.81
CA LYS A 54 8.02 -9.41 3.85
C LYS A 54 6.56 -8.99 3.83
N VAL A 55 5.71 -9.87 3.31
CA VAL A 55 4.25 -9.65 3.27
C VAL A 55 3.54 -10.01 4.58
N ASP A 56 4.25 -10.57 5.57
CA ASP A 56 3.69 -11.23 6.75
C ASP A 56 2.80 -10.33 7.63
N ARG A 57 3.17 -9.06 7.82
CA ARG A 57 2.47 -8.16 8.76
C ARG A 57 1.18 -7.60 8.18
N THR A 58 1.19 -7.27 6.89
CA THR A 58 0.13 -6.48 6.24
C THR A 58 -0.61 -7.28 5.18
N SER A 59 -0.53 -8.61 5.18
CA SER A 59 -1.28 -9.44 4.24
C SER A 59 -1.69 -10.80 4.81
N SER A 60 -2.47 -11.55 4.04
CA SER A 60 -2.79 -12.96 4.31
C SER A 60 -1.66 -13.94 3.97
N GLY A 61 -0.56 -13.48 3.38
CA GLY A 61 0.57 -14.31 2.94
C GLY A 61 1.74 -14.33 3.93
N LYS A 62 2.79 -15.07 3.54
CA LYS A 62 4.10 -15.03 4.22
C LYS A 62 5.25 -15.12 3.23
N GLY A 63 6.37 -14.48 3.54
CA GLY A 63 7.60 -14.54 2.76
C GLY A 63 8.08 -13.19 2.26
N LEU A 64 9.26 -13.20 1.64
CA LEU A 64 9.92 -12.00 1.12
C LEU A 64 9.31 -11.56 -0.21
N VAL A 65 9.02 -10.26 -0.34
CA VAL A 65 8.47 -9.65 -1.57
C VAL A 65 9.33 -9.97 -2.79
N ARG A 66 10.66 -9.83 -2.65
CA ARG A 66 11.65 -10.12 -3.70
C ARG A 66 11.66 -11.57 -4.21
N ASN A 67 11.00 -12.50 -3.50
CA ASN A 67 10.91 -13.91 -3.88
C ASN A 67 9.56 -14.27 -4.54
N MET A 68 8.63 -13.32 -4.65
CA MET A 68 7.28 -13.55 -5.15
C MET A 68 7.07 -12.85 -6.50
N GLU A 69 6.38 -13.51 -7.44
CA GLU A 69 5.95 -12.89 -8.69
C GLU A 69 4.75 -11.98 -8.43
N LEU A 70 4.59 -10.92 -9.23
CA LEU A 70 3.51 -9.95 -9.05
C LEU A 70 2.13 -10.64 -9.03
N LYS A 71 1.92 -11.62 -9.91
CA LYS A 71 0.66 -12.39 -10.00
C LYS A 71 0.30 -13.09 -8.69
N ASP A 72 1.29 -13.47 -7.89
CA ASP A 72 1.07 -14.17 -6.62
C ASP A 72 0.91 -13.19 -5.47
N LEU A 73 1.67 -12.08 -5.50
CA LEU A 73 1.46 -10.94 -4.61
C LEU A 73 0.03 -10.40 -4.73
N LYS A 74 -0.49 -10.25 -5.96
CA LYS A 74 -1.85 -9.75 -6.23
C LYS A 74 -2.98 -10.64 -5.69
N LYS A 75 -2.71 -11.91 -5.38
CA LYS A 75 -3.70 -12.84 -4.81
C LYS A 75 -3.84 -12.72 -3.29
N LEU A 76 -2.89 -12.07 -2.62
CA LEU A 76 -2.94 -11.89 -1.18
C LEU A 76 -3.93 -10.78 -0.81
N ASP A 77 -4.49 -10.87 0.39
CA ASP A 77 -5.38 -9.86 0.95
C ASP A 77 -4.56 -8.94 1.84
N PHE A 78 -4.40 -7.68 1.42
CA PHE A 78 -3.65 -6.62 2.10
C PHE A 78 -4.52 -5.69 2.95
N GLY A 79 -5.81 -6.01 3.16
CA GLY A 79 -6.73 -5.16 3.93
C GLY A 79 -7.38 -5.81 5.14
N SER A 80 -7.64 -7.11 5.09
CA SER A 80 -8.34 -7.83 6.19
C SER A 80 -7.63 -7.76 7.54
N TRP A 81 -6.31 -7.57 7.56
CA TRP A 81 -5.53 -7.40 8.80
C TRP A 81 -5.85 -6.08 9.51
N PHE A 82 -6.25 -5.05 8.77
CA PHE A 82 -6.61 -3.75 9.30
C PHE A 82 -8.08 -3.74 9.75
N SER A 83 -8.99 -4.19 8.89
CA SER A 83 -10.42 -4.35 9.18
C SER A 83 -11.08 -5.19 8.09
N GLN A 84 -12.15 -5.92 8.44
CA GLN A 84 -12.94 -6.69 7.47
C GLN A 84 -13.60 -5.82 6.39
N GLU A 85 -13.75 -4.51 6.62
CA GLU A 85 -14.22 -3.55 5.61
C GLU A 85 -13.32 -3.51 4.36
N PHE A 86 -12.01 -3.75 4.53
CA PHE A 86 -11.02 -3.70 3.45
C PHE A 86 -10.67 -5.10 2.92
N LYS A 87 -11.50 -6.10 3.19
CA LYS A 87 -11.27 -7.46 2.72
C LYS A 87 -11.10 -7.49 1.20
N GLY A 88 -10.02 -8.12 0.76
CA GLY A 88 -9.68 -8.25 -0.66
C GLY A 88 -8.94 -7.05 -1.26
N GLU A 89 -8.51 -6.08 -0.45
CA GLU A 89 -7.52 -5.11 -0.90
C GLU A 89 -6.27 -5.82 -1.40
N SER A 90 -5.73 -5.33 -2.52
CA SER A 90 -4.58 -5.92 -3.20
C SER A 90 -3.40 -4.98 -3.06
N ILE A 91 -2.18 -5.53 -3.09
CA ILE A 91 -0.97 -4.72 -3.13
C ILE A 91 -0.92 -3.92 -4.45
N PRO A 92 -0.73 -2.60 -4.42
CA PRO A 92 -0.56 -1.80 -5.64
C PRO A 92 0.82 -2.02 -6.27
N THR A 93 0.93 -1.88 -7.59
CA THR A 93 2.18 -1.49 -8.23
C THR A 93 2.36 0.02 -8.13
N LEU A 94 3.60 0.51 -8.28
CA LEU A 94 3.83 1.96 -8.35
C LEU A 94 3.09 2.58 -9.55
N ASP A 95 3.06 1.89 -10.69
CA ASP A 95 2.36 2.36 -11.89
C ASP A 95 0.87 2.57 -11.63
N GLU A 96 0.19 1.62 -10.96
CA GLU A 96 -1.23 1.73 -10.60
C GLU A 96 -1.54 2.89 -9.63
N VAL A 97 -0.56 3.32 -8.83
CA VAL A 97 -0.73 4.48 -7.93
C VAL A 97 -0.62 5.80 -8.68
N MET A 98 0.11 5.81 -9.81
CA MET A 98 0.43 7.02 -10.57
C MET A 98 -0.55 7.31 -11.73
N GLU A 99 -1.50 6.40 -11.99
CA GLU A 99 -2.61 6.57 -12.94
C GLU A 99 -3.74 7.47 -12.38
#